data_AF-A0A0F8ZJP7-F1
#
_entry.id   AF-A0A0F8ZJP7-F1
#
_cell.length_a   1.000
_cell.length_b   1.000
_cell.length_c   1.000
_cell.angle_alpha   90.00
_cell.angle_beta   90.00
_cell.angle_gamma   90.00
#
_symmetry.space_group_name_H-M   'P 1'
#
loop_
_entity.id
_entity.type
_entity.pdbx_description
1 polymer ?
#
loop_
_entity_poly.entity_id
_entity_poly.type
_entity_poly.pdbx_seq_one_letter_code
_entity_poly.pdbx_strand_id
1 'polypeptide(L)'
;MVPFHCARPKGACKKCTKLAEEGEKYCLLSFQYSAEEISRPMMTIEVDGEEVLCEFDLKKIFRDEDEAREYATNNDLEILKS
;
A
#
# COMPACT_ATOMS: atom_id res chain seq x y z
N MET A 1 0.40 -5.04 3.56
CA MET A 1 -0.75 -4.10 3.69
C MET A 1 -2.06 -4.87 3.67
N VAL A 2 -3.07 -4.46 4.45
CA VAL A 2 -4.45 -4.95 4.30
C VAL A 2 -5.16 -4.11 3.23
N PRO A 3 -5.65 -4.70 2.13
CA PRO A 3 -6.35 -3.96 1.09
C PRO A 3 -7.64 -3.30 1.60
N PHE A 4 -8.04 -2.20 0.98
CA PHE A 4 -9.29 -1.49 1.29
C PHE A 4 -9.99 -1.04 0.01
N HIS A 5 -11.32 -0.89 0.10
CA HIS A 5 -12.17 -0.52 -1.04
C HIS A 5 -12.68 0.93 -0.97
N CYS A 6 -12.71 1.55 0.21
CA CYS A 6 -13.21 2.92 0.37
C CYS A 6 -12.65 3.59 1.63
N ALA A 7 -12.79 4.92 1.70
CA ALA A 7 -12.39 5.74 2.85
C ALA A 7 -13.35 5.69 4.07
N ARG A 8 -14.33 4.78 4.08
CA ARG A 8 -15.28 4.68 5.21
C ARG A 8 -14.60 4.02 6.42
N PRO A 9 -15.05 4.32 7.65
CA PRO A 9 -14.53 3.69 8.86
C PRO A 9 -14.59 2.16 8.83
N LYS A 10 -13.70 1.51 9.60
CA LYS A 10 -13.65 0.05 9.74
C LYS A 10 -15.02 -0.50 10.16
N GLY A 11 -15.47 -1.57 9.48
CA GLY A 11 -16.78 -2.20 9.72
C GLY A 11 -17.97 -1.54 9.00
N ALA A 12 -17.83 -0.31 8.48
CA ALA A 12 -18.91 0.36 7.76
C ALA A 12 -19.11 -0.13 6.32
N CYS A 13 -18.15 -0.87 5.77
CA CYS A 13 -18.20 -1.42 4.41
C CYS A 13 -17.94 -2.92 4.42
N LYS A 14 -18.94 -3.73 4.04
CA LYS A 14 -18.84 -5.20 3.96
C LYS A 14 -17.68 -5.68 3.07
N LYS A 15 -17.37 -4.96 1.98
CA LYS A 15 -16.23 -5.30 1.11
C LYS A 15 -14.89 -5.09 1.83
N CYS A 16 -14.74 -3.97 2.55
CA CYS A 16 -13.54 -3.72 3.34
C CYS A 16 -13.39 -4.75 4.48
N THR A 17 -14.50 -5.18 5.09
CA THR A 17 -14.46 -6.26 6.10
C THR A 17 -13.91 -7.55 5.50
N LYS A 18 -14.38 -7.97 4.32
CA LYS A 18 -13.85 -9.16 3.64
C LYS A 18 -12.37 -9.03 3.30
N LEU A 19 -11.95 -7.88 2.75
CA LEU A 19 -10.53 -7.64 2.46
C LEU A 19 -9.67 -7.69 3.73
N ALA A 20 -10.21 -7.27 4.88
CA ALA A 20 -9.53 -7.40 6.16
C ALA A 20 -9.42 -8.86 6.64
N GLU A 21 -10.43 -9.69 6.36
CA GLU A 21 -10.41 -11.14 6.66
C GLU A 21 -9.40 -11.90 5.79
N GLU A 22 -9.12 -11.41 4.57
CA GLU A 22 -8.09 -11.96 3.68
C GLU A 22 -6.65 -11.74 4.17
N GLY A 23 -6.47 -10.88 5.19
CA GLY A 23 -5.20 -10.61 5.83
C GLY A 23 -4.26 -9.71 5.05
N GLU A 24 -3.00 -9.68 5.49
CA GLU A 24 -1.96 -8.87 4.87
C GLU A 24 -1.54 -9.43 3.52
N LYS A 25 -1.28 -8.53 2.58
CA LYS A 25 -0.80 -8.82 1.23
C LYS A 25 0.50 -8.08 0.94
N TYR A 26 1.29 -8.66 0.03
CA TYR A 26 2.38 -7.97 -0.65
C TYR A 26 1.81 -7.04 -1.72
N CYS A 27 2.31 -5.81 -1.78
CA CYS A 27 1.79 -4.80 -2.69
C CYS A 27 2.87 -3.83 -3.14
N LEU A 28 2.69 -3.28 -4.34
CA LEU A 28 3.46 -2.15 -4.84
C LEU A 28 2.71 -0.87 -4.53
N LEU A 29 3.35 0.02 -3.77
CA LEU A 29 2.86 1.36 -3.46
C LEU A 29 3.71 2.39 -4.21
N SER A 30 3.08 3.46 -4.67
CA SER A 30 3.77 4.65 -5.15
C SER A 30 3.49 5.77 -4.16
N PHE A 31 4.54 6.31 -3.55
CA PHE A 31 4.42 7.48 -2.68
C PHE A 31 4.48 8.75 -3.53
N GLN A 32 3.63 9.72 -3.21
CA GLN A 32 3.68 11.05 -3.79
C GLN A 32 3.85 12.07 -2.66
N TYR A 33 4.74 13.03 -2.89
CA TYR A 33 5.07 14.09 -1.92
C TYR A 33 4.45 15.45 -2.30
N SER A 34 3.78 15.54 -3.45
CA SER A 34 3.16 16.77 -3.92
C SER A 34 1.68 16.80 -3.58
N ALA A 35 1.25 17.85 -2.89
CA ALA A 35 -0.16 18.14 -2.61
C ALA A 35 -0.88 18.52 -3.93
N GLU A 36 -1.52 17.55 -4.56
CA GLU A 36 -2.47 17.78 -5.65
C GLU A 36 -3.89 17.89 -5.09
N GLU A 37 -4.83 18.48 -5.85
CA GLU A 37 -6.25 18.62 -5.46
C GLU A 37 -7.04 17.29 -5.49
N ILE A 38 -6.40 16.16 -5.16
CA ILE A 38 -7.00 14.82 -5.15
C ILE A 38 -6.78 14.21 -3.78
N SER A 39 -7.87 13.81 -3.12
CA SER A 39 -7.78 13.11 -1.83
C SER A 39 -7.23 11.69 -2.02
N ARG A 40 -6.05 11.43 -1.47
CA ARG A 40 -5.39 10.12 -1.49
C ARG A 40 -5.36 9.45 -0.12
N PRO A 41 -5.28 8.11 -0.07
CA PRO A 41 -4.94 7.38 1.14
C PRO A 41 -3.59 7.84 1.70
N MET A 42 -3.51 7.97 3.02
CA MET A 42 -2.27 8.30 3.73
C MET A 42 -1.82 7.15 4.62
N MET A 43 -0.52 7.00 4.78
CA MET A 43 0.07 6.09 5.76
C MET A 43 1.35 6.68 6.34
N THR A 44 1.67 6.29 7.57
CA THR A 44 2.98 6.58 8.18
C THR A 44 3.95 5.48 7.81
N ILE A 45 5.12 5.85 7.32
CA ILE A 45 6.26 4.95 7.06
C ILE A 45 7.47 5.41 7.86
N GLU A 46 8.37 4.49 8.19
CA GLU A 46 9.67 4.82 8.76
C GLU A 46 10.69 4.96 7.61
N VAL A 47 11.36 6.11 7.55
CA VAL A 47 12.45 6.39 6.60
C VAL A 47 13.62 6.93 7.40
N ASP A 48 14.77 6.25 7.34
CA ASP A 48 15.98 6.63 8.08
C ASP A 48 15.76 6.83 9.60
N GLY A 49 14.81 6.07 10.19
CA GLY A 49 14.44 6.16 11.60
C GLY A 49 13.48 7.29 11.96
N GLU A 50 12.98 8.04 10.97
CA GLU A 50 11.94 9.07 11.16
C GLU A 50 10.58 8.60 10.64
N GLU A 51 9.52 8.89 11.39
CA GLU A 51 8.14 8.65 10.95
C GLU A 51 7.70 9.75 9.98
N VAL A 52 7.41 9.37 8.73
CA VAL A 52 6.95 10.29 7.69
C VAL A 52 5.52 9.91 7.28
N LEU A 53 4.62 10.89 7.32
CA LEU A 53 3.26 10.75 6.79
C LEU A 53 3.27 10.99 5.28
N CYS A 54 2.91 9.97 4.51
CA CYS A 54 2.95 10.01 3.04
C CYS A 54 1.58 9.69 2.43
N GLU A 55 1.22 10.39 1.36
CA GLU A 55 0.17 9.95 0.44
C GLU A 55 0.68 8.80 -0.42
N PHE A 56 -0.19 7.82 -0.68
CA PHE A 56 0.19 6.68 -1.51
C PHE A 56 -0.91 6.26 -2.49
N ASP A 57 -0.48 5.72 -3.62
CA ASP A 57 -1.31 4.95 -4.54
C ASP A 57 -0.96 3.47 -4.46
N LEU A 58 -1.97 2.63 -4.28
CA LEU A 58 -1.83 1.18 -4.45
C LEU A 58 -1.80 0.85 -5.96
N LYS A 59 -0.65 0.42 -6.48
CA LYS A 59 -0.47 0.12 -7.91
C LYS A 59 -0.78 -1.34 -8.23
N LYS A 60 -0.36 -2.28 -7.37
CA LYS A 60 -0.54 -3.73 -7.59
C LYS A 60 -0.56 -4.48 -6.26
N ILE A 61 -1.38 -5.53 -6.20
CA ILE A 61 -1.36 -6.54 -5.12
C ILE A 61 -0.81 -7.83 -5.72
N PHE A 62 0.06 -8.51 -4.97
CA PHE A 62 0.67 -9.78 -5.32
C PHE A 62 0.09 -10.91 -4.46
N ARG A 63 0.14 -12.12 -4.99
CA ARG A 63 -0.27 -13.33 -4.27
C ARG A 63 0.67 -13.61 -3.11
N ASP A 64 1.97 -13.50 -3.35
CA ASP A 64 3.05 -13.84 -2.44
C ASP A 64 4.28 -12.97 -2.68
N GLU A 65 5.30 -13.18 -1.85
CA GLU A 65 6.55 -12.43 -1.90
C GLU A 65 7.36 -12.71 -3.18
N ASP A 66 7.34 -13.96 -3.65
CA ASP A 66 8.10 -14.37 -4.84
C ASP A 66 7.56 -13.65 -6.09
N GLU A 67 6.23 -13.58 -6.27
CA GLU A 67 5.61 -12.82 -7.36
C GLU A 67 5.96 -11.32 -7.27
N ALA A 68 5.98 -10.76 -6.06
CA ALA A 68 6.34 -9.36 -5.85
C ALA A 68 7.80 -9.07 -6.22
N ARG A 69 8.72 -9.96 -5.83
CA ARG A 69 10.16 -9.85 -6.11
C ARG A 69 10.47 -10.05 -7.60
N GLU A 70 9.81 -11.01 -8.25
CA GLU A 70 9.93 -11.22 -9.70
C GLU A 70 9.46 -9.97 -10.45
N TYR A 71 8.31 -9.43 -10.07
CA TYR A 71 7.81 -8.19 -10.66
C TYR A 71 8.78 -7.02 -10.47
N ALA A 72 9.32 -6.82 -9.27
CA ALA A 72 10.27 -5.75 -9.00
C ALA A 72 11.55 -5.89 -9.86
N THR A 73 12.08 -7.10 -9.96
CA THR A 73 13.28 -7.40 -10.77
C THR A 73 13.03 -7.12 -12.25
N ASN A 74 11.89 -7.54 -12.79
CA ASN A 74 11.55 -7.35 -14.20
C ASN A 74 11.23 -5.88 -14.57
N ASN A 75 11.01 -5.01 -13.59
CA ASN A 75 10.65 -3.60 -13.79
C ASN A 75 11.69 -2.63 -13.19
N ASP A 76 12.87 -3.12 -12.82
CA ASP A 76 13.96 -2.33 -12.23
C ASP A 76 13.53 -1.50 -11.00
N LEU A 77 12.66 -2.06 -10.16
CA LEU A 77 12.16 -1.42 -8.95
C LEU A 77 13.00 -1.81 -7.73
N GLU A 78 13.40 -0.83 -6.94
CA GLU A 78 14.08 -1.07 -5.66
C GLU A 78 13.07 -1.48 -4.58
N ILE A 79 13.33 -2.63 -3.93
CA ILE A 79 12.55 -3.08 -2.78
C ILE A 79 13.14 -2.44 -1.53
N LEU A 80 12.41 -1.52 -0.93
CA LEU A 80 12.74 -0.97 0.39
C LEU A 80 12.73 -2.11 1.41
N LYS A 81 13.86 -2.35 2.07
CA LYS A 81 13.96 -3.30 3.17
C LYS A 81 13.44 -2.64 4.43
N SER A 82 12.46 -3.29 5.07
CA SER A 82 12.02 -2.99 6.43
C SER A 82 13.08 -3.35 7.47
#